data_AF-A0A956RDH8-F1
#
_entry.id   AF-A0A956RDH8-F1
#
_cell.length_a   1.000
_cell.length_b   1.000
_cell.length_c   1.000
_cell.angle_alpha   90.00
_cell.angle_beta   90.00
_cell.angle_gamma   90.00
#
_symmetry.space_group_name_H-M   'P 1'
#
loop_
_entity.id
_entity.type
_entity.pdbx_description
1 polymer ?
#
loop_
_entity_poly.entity_id
_entity_poly.type
_entity_poly.pdbx_seq_one_letter_code
_entity_poly.pdbx_strand_id
1 'polypeptide(L)'
;DSDTDTDTDTDGEETGESTDGSTSGDPSAGTDSGNASTGSDVCVPGMSVGCACPDGGNGAQVCDDDGAGYGPCECLGGETDTVGDGDGDGDGDGDGDGDGDGDACAPDDPPVKITLDGDAAEVFGGWEHAMSMVGEGAIATWQGGNEPVDNGVVWTPEVPCSDSYWIWVRYFNQGSADSYFIKLDGQPEEIAIFEGDCENDGGMQGNYGWNDINWRAEDGGPCEYVEDPWPQDWAAGPHEVVLSFRESVAVARIIVTNDPDFVPGPGD
;
A
#
# COMPACT_ATOMS: atom_id res chain seq x y z
N ASP A 1 9.73 18.18 -59.93
CA ASP A 1 11.05 18.85 -59.90
C ASP A 1 10.88 20.31 -59.55
N SER A 2 10.84 20.57 -58.26
CA SER A 2 10.85 21.91 -57.68
C SER A 2 11.55 21.79 -56.34
N ASP A 3 12.87 21.78 -56.41
CA ASP A 3 13.78 21.80 -55.28
C ASP A 3 13.67 23.17 -54.58
N THR A 4 13.50 23.14 -53.26
CA THR A 4 13.65 24.34 -52.43
C THR A 4 14.48 23.94 -51.22
N ASP A 5 15.79 24.04 -51.38
CA ASP A 5 16.76 24.02 -50.30
C ASP A 5 16.66 25.34 -49.51
N THR A 6 16.62 25.26 -48.19
CA THR A 6 16.88 26.42 -47.34
C THR A 6 17.69 25.94 -46.14
N ASP A 7 19.01 25.99 -46.31
CA ASP A 7 19.98 25.92 -45.23
C ASP A 7 19.85 27.17 -44.36
N THR A 8 19.86 27.00 -43.04
CA THR A 8 20.09 28.10 -42.10
C THR A 8 21.03 27.59 -41.02
N ASP A 9 22.32 27.82 -41.29
CA ASP A 9 23.39 27.75 -40.30
C ASP A 9 23.14 28.80 -39.21
N THR A 10 23.26 28.40 -37.95
CA THR A 10 23.39 29.32 -36.82
C THR A 10 24.55 28.84 -35.97
N ASP A 11 25.74 29.31 -36.36
CA ASP A 11 26.93 29.34 -35.54
C ASP A 11 26.98 30.66 -34.75
N GLY A 12 27.35 30.57 -33.47
CA GLY A 12 27.66 31.69 -32.57
C GLY A 12 27.93 31.12 -31.18
N GLU A 13 29.14 30.63 -30.90
CA GLU A 13 30.36 31.37 -30.52
C GLU A 13 30.29 31.98 -29.11
N GLU A 14 30.79 31.17 -28.18
CA GLU A 14 31.64 31.40 -26.99
C GLU A 14 31.53 32.63 -26.06
N THR A 15 31.82 32.32 -24.78
CA THR A 15 32.70 33.02 -23.81
C THR A 15 32.09 33.62 -22.54
N GLY A 16 32.73 33.27 -21.41
CA GLY A 16 32.73 33.99 -20.12
C GLY A 16 31.67 33.49 -19.13
N GLU A 17 31.90 33.37 -17.82
CA GLU A 17 32.99 33.82 -16.97
C GLU A 17 32.77 33.18 -15.58
N SER A 18 33.81 32.61 -14.98
CA SER A 18 33.82 32.17 -13.58
C SER A 18 33.58 33.36 -12.65
N THR A 19 32.65 33.25 -11.71
CA THR A 19 32.62 34.10 -10.52
C THR A 19 32.41 33.24 -9.27
N ASP A 20 33.53 32.94 -8.60
CA ASP A 20 33.56 32.66 -7.17
C ASP A 20 33.11 33.91 -6.41
N GLY A 21 32.08 33.76 -5.59
CA GLY A 21 31.50 34.82 -4.77
C GLY A 21 31.17 34.32 -3.37
N SER A 22 32.19 34.13 -2.52
CA SER A 22 31.99 34.11 -1.07
C SER A 22 31.48 35.47 -0.60
N THR A 23 30.27 35.49 -0.03
CA THR A 23 29.83 36.56 0.88
C THR A 23 29.36 35.97 2.20
N SER A 24 30.15 36.25 3.23
CA SER A 24 29.89 36.04 4.64
C SER A 24 29.09 37.21 5.22
N GLY A 25 28.17 36.92 6.16
CA GLY A 25 27.50 37.87 7.08
C GLY A 25 26.21 38.49 6.51
N ASP A 26 25.07 38.59 7.20
CA ASP A 26 24.79 38.78 8.64
C ASP A 26 23.34 38.27 8.95
N PRO A 27 22.96 38.09 10.23
CA PRO A 27 21.76 37.39 10.70
C PRO A 27 20.55 38.33 10.91
N SER A 28 19.36 37.77 10.73
CA SER A 28 18.08 38.36 11.19
C SER A 28 17.08 37.20 11.32
N ALA A 29 16.82 36.67 12.51
CA ALA A 29 15.93 37.17 13.56
C ALA A 29 14.42 37.08 13.21
N GLY A 30 13.74 36.12 13.86
CA GLY A 30 12.28 36.01 13.99
C GLY A 30 11.61 35.26 12.83
N THR A 31 10.88 34.17 13.03
CA THR A 31 9.82 34.02 14.04
C THR A 31 9.66 32.55 14.45
N ASP A 32 9.77 32.31 15.75
CA ASP A 32 9.31 31.12 16.46
C ASP A 32 7.85 30.78 16.09
N SER A 33 7.62 29.60 15.52
CA SER A 33 6.40 28.85 15.78
C SER A 33 6.80 27.60 16.54
N GLY A 34 7.16 27.82 17.80
CA GLY A 34 7.25 26.74 18.76
C GLY A 34 5.85 26.16 18.96
N ASN A 35 5.61 24.98 18.39
CA ASN A 35 4.78 24.03 19.08
C ASN A 35 5.72 23.14 19.90
N ALA A 36 6.19 23.69 21.00
CA ALA A 36 6.83 22.93 22.05
C ALA A 36 5.73 22.03 22.66
N SER A 37 5.49 20.86 22.05
CA SER A 37 4.87 19.75 22.78
C SER A 37 5.91 19.27 23.80
N THR A 38 5.93 19.95 24.93
CA THR A 38 6.63 19.51 26.15
C THR A 38 5.75 18.56 26.97
N GLY A 39 4.68 18.04 26.37
CA GLY A 39 4.02 16.82 26.82
C GLY A 39 4.75 15.64 26.21
N SER A 40 5.12 14.66 27.04
CA SER A 40 5.55 13.36 26.52
C SER A 40 4.29 12.67 26.01
N ASP A 41 3.86 13.03 24.81
CA ASP A 41 2.70 12.42 24.19
C ASP A 41 3.02 10.92 24.03
N VAL A 42 2.21 10.09 24.69
CA VAL A 42 2.39 8.64 24.79
C VAL A 42 1.94 7.97 23.50
N CYS A 43 1.01 8.59 22.78
CA CYS A 43 0.46 8.11 21.53
C CYS A 43 -0.01 9.28 20.63
N VAL A 44 -0.27 8.99 19.36
CA VAL A 44 -0.82 9.96 18.40
C VAL A 44 -2.33 10.06 18.60
N PRO A 45 -2.90 11.25 18.89
CA PRO A 45 -4.35 11.43 19.05
C PRO A 45 -5.17 10.74 17.95
N GLY A 46 -6.13 9.88 18.35
CA GLY A 46 -6.99 9.13 17.42
C GLY A 46 -6.40 7.81 16.87
N MET A 47 -5.11 7.53 17.09
CA MET A 47 -4.51 6.25 16.68
C MET A 47 -5.11 5.09 17.48
N SER A 48 -5.45 4.00 16.79
CA SER A 48 -5.97 2.77 17.40
C SER A 48 -4.89 1.71 17.52
N VAL A 49 -4.87 0.97 18.63
CA VAL A 49 -3.96 -0.18 18.83
C VAL A 49 -4.70 -1.36 19.45
N GLY A 50 -4.22 -2.58 19.20
CA GLY A 50 -4.73 -3.79 19.83
C GLY A 50 -4.41 -3.87 21.33
N CYS A 51 -5.33 -4.45 22.11
CA CYS A 51 -5.18 -4.65 23.55
C CYS A 51 -5.76 -6.01 23.98
N ALA A 52 -5.19 -6.60 25.04
CA ALA A 52 -5.67 -7.84 25.61
C ALA A 52 -6.82 -7.60 26.60
N CYS A 53 -7.93 -8.30 26.42
CA CYS A 53 -9.12 -8.19 27.24
C CYS A 53 -9.03 -9.08 28.49
N PRO A 54 -9.70 -8.72 29.62
CA PRO A 54 -9.66 -9.49 30.86
C PRO A 54 -10.24 -10.91 30.76
N ASP A 55 -11.09 -11.16 29.76
CA ASP A 55 -11.67 -12.46 29.41
C ASP A 55 -10.73 -13.33 28.53
N GLY A 56 -9.57 -12.80 28.14
CA GLY A 56 -8.62 -13.45 27.25
C GLY A 56 -8.85 -13.17 25.76
N GLY A 57 -9.85 -12.36 25.41
CA GLY A 57 -10.07 -11.91 24.04
C GLY A 57 -9.12 -10.79 23.60
N ASN A 58 -9.26 -10.38 22.35
CA ASN A 58 -8.59 -9.20 21.79
C ASN A 58 -9.59 -8.04 21.66
N GLY A 59 -9.16 -6.83 21.96
CA GLY A 59 -9.91 -5.59 21.78
C GLY A 59 -9.07 -4.50 21.15
N ALA A 60 -9.64 -3.31 21.01
CA ALA A 60 -8.94 -2.13 20.53
C ALA A 60 -9.04 -0.98 21.53
N GLN A 61 -8.01 -0.15 21.61
CA GLN A 61 -8.03 1.09 22.38
C GLN A 61 -7.57 2.25 21.49
N VAL A 62 -8.21 3.40 21.66
CA VAL A 62 -7.94 4.62 20.88
C VAL A 62 -7.16 5.61 21.74
N CYS A 63 -6.16 6.27 21.15
CA CYS A 63 -5.40 7.32 21.81
C CYS A 63 -6.28 8.55 22.06
N ASP A 64 -6.23 9.09 23.28
CA ASP A 64 -6.94 10.30 23.68
C ASP A 64 -6.53 11.51 22.81
N ASP A 65 -7.47 12.46 22.62
CA ASP A 65 -7.27 13.67 21.80
C ASP A 65 -6.08 14.54 22.25
N ASP A 66 -5.67 14.43 23.52
CA ASP A 66 -4.54 15.15 24.10
C ASP A 66 -3.20 14.38 23.99
N GLY A 67 -3.19 13.18 23.41
CA GLY A 67 -2.01 12.34 23.24
C GLY A 67 -1.46 11.77 24.56
N ALA A 68 -2.17 11.97 25.67
CA ALA A 68 -1.63 11.62 26.99
C ALA A 68 -1.65 10.12 27.28
N GLY A 69 -2.46 9.35 26.56
CA GLY A 69 -2.57 7.90 26.72
C GLY A 69 -3.68 7.28 25.88
N TYR A 70 -3.82 5.97 25.96
CA TYR A 70 -4.92 5.23 25.36
C TYR A 70 -6.10 5.13 26.33
N GLY A 71 -7.31 5.21 25.78
CA GLY A 71 -8.55 4.92 26.49
C GLY A 71 -8.66 3.46 26.96
N PRO A 72 -9.76 3.09 27.63
CA PRO A 72 -10.01 1.70 28.02
C PRO A 72 -10.10 0.79 26.78
N CYS A 73 -9.60 -0.43 26.91
CA CYS A 73 -9.73 -1.46 25.87
C CYS A 73 -11.22 -1.75 25.61
N GLU A 74 -11.69 -1.43 24.40
CA GLU A 74 -13.01 -1.79 23.91
C GLU A 74 -12.97 -3.24 23.46
N CYS A 75 -13.34 -4.12 24.39
CA CYS A 75 -13.50 -5.54 24.13
C CYS A 75 -14.82 -5.73 23.40
N LEU A 76 -14.76 -6.17 22.15
CA LEU A 76 -15.91 -6.73 21.46
C LEU A 76 -16.31 -7.96 22.27
N GLY A 77 -17.39 -7.84 23.04
CA GLY A 77 -17.76 -8.81 24.05
C GLY A 77 -17.80 -10.21 23.47
N GLY A 78 -16.76 -10.99 23.74
CA GLY A 78 -16.86 -12.43 23.75
C GLY A 78 -17.94 -12.72 24.78
N GLU A 79 -19.13 -13.11 24.32
CA GLU A 79 -20.13 -13.67 25.20
C GLU A 79 -19.45 -14.87 25.85
N THR A 80 -18.95 -14.67 27.06
CA THR A 80 -18.41 -15.74 27.87
C THR A 80 -19.60 -16.66 28.13
N ASP A 81 -19.73 -17.67 27.28
CA ASP A 81 -20.56 -18.84 27.50
C ASP A 81 -20.15 -19.38 28.85
N THR A 82 -20.90 -18.93 29.85
CA THR A 82 -20.75 -19.33 31.23
C THR A 82 -21.18 -20.78 31.19
N VAL A 83 -20.20 -21.68 31.07
CA VAL A 83 -20.39 -23.13 31.07
C VAL A 83 -21.09 -23.46 32.39
N GLY A 84 -22.42 -23.54 32.31
CA GLY A 84 -23.24 -24.05 33.37
C GLY A 84 -22.94 -25.54 33.47
N ASP A 85 -22.50 -25.97 34.65
CA ASP A 85 -22.43 -27.37 35.05
C ASP A 85 -23.83 -27.98 34.98
N GLY A 86 -24.27 -28.32 33.78
CA GLY A 86 -25.50 -29.01 33.49
C GLY A 86 -25.21 -30.49 33.28
N ASP A 87 -25.45 -31.29 34.31
CA ASP A 87 -25.56 -32.74 34.24
C ASP A 87 -26.74 -33.11 33.31
N GLY A 88 -26.52 -33.03 32.00
CA GLY A 88 -27.49 -33.35 30.97
C GLY A 88 -27.05 -34.58 30.20
N ASP A 89 -27.65 -35.73 30.52
CA ASP A 89 -27.61 -36.96 29.72
C ASP A 89 -28.36 -36.76 28.38
N GLY A 90 -27.85 -35.86 27.53
CA GLY A 90 -28.41 -35.54 26.23
C GLY A 90 -27.66 -36.28 25.13
N ASP A 91 -28.27 -37.34 24.62
CA ASP A 91 -27.83 -38.05 23.42
C ASP A 91 -27.62 -37.04 22.28
N GLY A 92 -26.36 -36.88 21.88
CA GLY A 92 -25.90 -35.84 20.98
C GLY A 92 -26.34 -36.05 19.54
N ASP A 93 -26.74 -34.94 18.93
CA ASP A 93 -26.68 -34.66 17.49
C ASP A 93 -26.28 -33.18 17.33
N GLY A 94 -25.28 -32.74 18.11
CA GLY A 94 -24.77 -31.38 18.06
C GLY A 94 -23.90 -31.20 16.83
N ASP A 95 -24.53 -30.87 15.70
CA ASP A 95 -23.90 -30.25 14.55
C ASP A 95 -23.31 -28.91 15.02
N GLY A 96 -22.09 -28.96 15.55
CA GLY A 96 -21.34 -27.78 15.95
C GLY A 96 -20.95 -27.02 14.69
N ASP A 97 -21.81 -26.09 14.30
CA ASP A 97 -21.49 -24.99 13.40
C ASP A 97 -20.43 -24.14 14.12
N GLY A 98 -19.18 -24.58 14.08
CA GLY A 98 -18.05 -23.80 14.56
C GLY A 98 -18.02 -22.53 13.74
N ASP A 99 -18.37 -21.42 14.38
CA ASP A 99 -18.16 -20.08 13.87
C ASP A 99 -16.66 -19.95 13.59
N GLY A 100 -16.32 -20.19 12.32
CA GLY A 100 -14.97 -20.26 11.81
C GLY A 100 -14.35 -18.89 11.80
N ASP A 101 -13.96 -18.41 12.97
CA ASP A 101 -12.91 -17.42 13.09
C ASP A 101 -11.69 -18.04 12.43
N GLY A 102 -11.42 -17.65 11.18
CA GLY A 102 -10.45 -18.30 10.30
C GLY A 102 -9.16 -18.57 11.05
N ASP A 103 -8.86 -19.85 11.26
CA ASP A 103 -7.72 -20.26 12.07
C ASP A 103 -6.45 -19.54 11.60
N ALA A 104 -5.63 -19.11 12.55
CA ALA A 104 -4.32 -18.55 12.25
C ALA A 104 -3.50 -19.56 11.44
N CYS A 105 -2.64 -19.08 10.55
CA CYS A 105 -1.79 -20.00 9.78
C CYS A 105 -0.96 -20.86 10.74
N ALA A 106 -0.96 -22.19 10.52
CA ALA A 106 -0.23 -23.09 11.41
C ALA A 106 1.28 -22.82 11.27
N PRO A 107 2.04 -22.73 12.37
CA PRO A 107 3.46 -22.34 12.32
C PRO A 107 4.35 -23.38 11.61
N ASP A 108 3.84 -24.60 11.40
CA ASP A 108 4.53 -25.68 10.69
C ASP A 108 4.14 -25.78 9.20
N ASP A 109 3.13 -25.02 8.75
CA ASP A 109 2.72 -24.99 7.34
C ASP A 109 3.68 -24.11 6.51
N PRO A 110 3.91 -24.44 5.24
CA PRO A 110 4.70 -23.58 4.36
C PRO A 110 4.00 -22.22 4.20
N PRO A 111 4.76 -21.12 3.99
CA PRO A 111 4.15 -19.82 3.76
C PRO A 111 3.18 -19.85 2.58
N VAL A 112 2.07 -19.14 2.75
CA VAL A 112 1.09 -18.87 1.73
C VAL A 112 1.74 -17.98 0.66
N LYS A 113 1.52 -18.31 -0.62
CA LYS A 113 1.88 -17.47 -1.76
C LYS A 113 0.78 -17.53 -2.80
N ILE A 114 0.14 -16.39 -3.05
CA ILE A 114 -0.93 -16.22 -4.03
C ILE A 114 -0.41 -15.28 -5.10
N THR A 115 -0.44 -15.70 -6.36
CA THR A 115 -0.05 -14.88 -7.51
C THR A 115 -1.27 -14.60 -8.36
N LEU A 116 -1.55 -13.33 -8.63
CA LEU A 116 -2.68 -12.90 -9.45
C LEU A 116 -2.19 -12.01 -10.58
N ASP A 117 -2.37 -12.49 -11.81
CA ASP A 117 -1.97 -11.80 -13.03
C ASP A 117 -2.93 -10.66 -13.41
N GLY A 118 -2.52 -9.81 -14.34
CA GLY A 118 -3.30 -8.65 -14.76
C GLY A 118 -4.63 -9.02 -15.42
N ASP A 119 -4.75 -10.20 -16.03
CA ASP A 119 -6.01 -10.73 -16.57
C ASP A 119 -6.93 -11.35 -15.51
N ALA A 120 -6.40 -11.64 -14.31
CA ALA A 120 -7.20 -12.04 -13.17
C ALA A 120 -7.85 -10.84 -12.45
N ALA A 121 -7.38 -9.62 -12.74
CA ALA A 121 -7.95 -8.41 -12.17
C ALA A 121 -9.29 -8.04 -12.82
N GLU A 122 -10.21 -7.52 -12.02
CA GLU A 122 -11.32 -6.72 -12.54
C GLU A 122 -10.84 -5.28 -12.81
N VAL A 123 -11.21 -4.70 -13.95
CA VAL A 123 -10.78 -3.35 -14.35
C VAL A 123 -11.99 -2.43 -14.52
N PHE A 124 -11.86 -1.21 -14.01
CA PHE A 124 -12.93 -0.20 -14.00
C PHE A 124 -12.44 1.15 -14.54
N GLY A 125 -13.38 1.95 -15.04
CA GLY A 125 -13.08 3.27 -15.57
C GLY A 125 -12.28 3.22 -16.88
N GLY A 126 -11.17 3.95 -16.95
CA GLY A 126 -10.27 3.98 -18.10
C GLY A 126 -9.21 2.87 -18.13
N TRP A 127 -9.30 1.88 -17.24
CA TRP A 127 -8.43 0.70 -17.25
C TRP A 127 -8.94 -0.37 -18.21
N GLU A 128 -8.03 -0.97 -18.97
CA GLU A 128 -8.32 -2.08 -19.87
C GLU A 128 -7.26 -3.18 -19.74
N HIS A 129 -7.64 -4.43 -20.00
CA HIS A 129 -6.67 -5.52 -20.14
C HIS A 129 -5.93 -5.41 -21.48
N ALA A 130 -4.62 -5.60 -21.44
CA ALA A 130 -3.78 -5.61 -22.64
C ALA A 130 -2.65 -6.64 -22.52
N MET A 131 -1.95 -6.86 -23.64
CA MET A 131 -0.67 -7.56 -23.63
C MET A 131 0.47 -6.54 -23.54
N SER A 132 1.38 -6.76 -22.61
CA SER A 132 2.56 -5.91 -22.43
C SER A 132 3.43 -5.87 -23.69
N MET A 133 3.82 -4.65 -24.09
CA MET A 133 4.72 -4.42 -25.22
C MET A 133 6.20 -4.72 -24.88
N VAL A 134 6.52 -4.89 -23.60
CA VAL A 134 7.89 -5.14 -23.10
C VAL A 134 8.07 -6.51 -22.44
N GLY A 135 7.07 -7.40 -22.55
CA GLY A 135 7.25 -8.83 -22.27
C GLY A 135 6.68 -9.36 -20.95
N GLU A 136 5.86 -8.61 -20.21
CA GLU A 136 5.24 -9.09 -18.96
C GLU A 136 4.04 -10.04 -19.15
N GLY A 137 3.58 -10.25 -20.38
CA GLY A 137 2.35 -11.01 -20.62
C GLY A 137 1.10 -10.15 -20.48
N ALA A 138 0.08 -10.66 -19.79
CA ALA A 138 -1.18 -9.95 -19.59
C ALA A 138 -1.02 -8.88 -18.50
N ILE A 139 -1.53 -7.68 -18.76
CA ILE A 139 -1.43 -6.51 -17.87
C ILE A 139 -2.77 -5.76 -17.84
N ALA A 140 -2.96 -4.94 -16.81
CA ALA A 140 -3.94 -3.87 -16.83
C ALA A 140 -3.26 -2.55 -17.21
N THR A 141 -3.86 -1.78 -18.10
CA THR A 141 -3.29 -0.50 -18.58
C THR A 141 -4.34 0.61 -18.62
N TRP A 142 -3.92 1.81 -18.26
CA TRP A 142 -4.73 3.01 -18.30
C TRP A 142 -4.76 3.62 -19.71
N GLN A 143 -5.95 3.78 -20.28
CA GLN A 143 -6.18 4.38 -21.60
C GLN A 143 -6.66 5.83 -21.55
N GLY A 144 -6.78 6.41 -20.34
CA GLY A 144 -7.34 7.75 -20.14
C GLY A 144 -8.86 7.77 -19.96
N GLY A 145 -9.38 8.86 -19.42
CA GLY A 145 -10.80 9.03 -19.13
C GLY A 145 -11.06 10.25 -18.24
N ASN A 146 -12.33 10.65 -18.12
CA ASN A 146 -12.74 11.63 -17.12
C ASN A 146 -13.08 10.89 -15.82
N GLU A 147 -12.19 11.01 -14.84
CA GLU A 147 -12.35 10.61 -13.42
C GLU A 147 -13.62 11.25 -12.81
N PRO A 148 -14.36 10.61 -11.86
CA PRO A 148 -13.89 10.68 -10.46
C PRO A 148 -14.30 9.60 -9.43
N VAL A 149 -14.95 8.48 -9.74
CA VAL A 149 -15.35 7.51 -8.69
C VAL A 149 -15.39 6.11 -9.29
N ASP A 150 -14.70 5.15 -8.67
CA ASP A 150 -14.62 3.74 -9.06
C ASP A 150 -13.82 3.46 -10.35
N ASN A 151 -12.56 3.89 -10.37
CA ASN A 151 -11.57 3.46 -11.35
C ASN A 151 -10.48 2.66 -10.67
N GLY A 152 -9.96 1.67 -11.38
CA GLY A 152 -8.84 0.91 -10.87
C GLY A 152 -8.78 -0.49 -11.42
N VAL A 153 -7.78 -1.18 -10.90
CA VAL A 153 -7.48 -2.58 -11.11
C VAL A 153 -7.68 -3.24 -9.75
N VAL A 154 -8.62 -4.17 -9.69
CA VAL A 154 -9.05 -4.81 -8.45
C VAL A 154 -8.68 -6.28 -8.52
N TRP A 155 -7.90 -6.73 -7.55
CA TRP A 155 -7.67 -8.15 -7.29
C TRP A 155 -8.36 -8.56 -6.01
N THR A 156 -8.87 -9.80 -5.99
CA THR A 156 -9.51 -10.38 -4.81
C THR A 156 -8.80 -11.67 -4.37
N PRO A 157 -7.62 -11.58 -3.74
CA PRO A 157 -6.96 -12.76 -3.18
C PRO A 157 -7.84 -13.46 -2.12
N GLU A 158 -7.92 -14.78 -2.19
CA GLU A 158 -8.53 -15.62 -1.16
C GLU A 158 -7.43 -16.13 -0.22
N VAL A 159 -7.28 -15.52 0.95
CA VAL A 159 -6.28 -15.94 1.94
C VAL A 159 -6.81 -17.11 2.79
N PRO A 160 -6.02 -18.17 3.00
CA PRO A 160 -6.53 -19.42 3.58
C PRO A 160 -6.59 -19.42 5.10
N CYS A 161 -5.91 -18.47 5.76
CA CYS A 161 -5.77 -18.41 7.20
C CYS A 161 -5.47 -16.97 7.63
N SER A 162 -5.78 -16.65 8.89
CA SER A 162 -5.53 -15.32 9.44
C SER A 162 -4.04 -15.13 9.74
N ASP A 163 -3.41 -14.07 9.21
CA ASP A 163 -1.98 -13.76 9.40
C ASP A 163 -1.66 -12.34 8.93
N SER A 164 -0.42 -11.91 9.12
CA SER A 164 0.14 -10.74 8.44
C SER A 164 0.57 -11.12 7.02
N TYR A 165 0.16 -10.33 6.03
CA TYR A 165 0.46 -10.55 4.61
C TYR A 165 1.20 -9.35 4.00
N TRP A 166 2.25 -9.67 3.24
CA TRP A 166 2.99 -8.76 2.38
C TRP A 166 2.44 -8.85 0.96
N ILE A 167 2.24 -7.70 0.35
CA ILE A 167 1.70 -7.58 -1.01
C ILE A 167 2.79 -6.96 -1.87
N TRP A 168 3.23 -7.69 -2.88
CA TRP A 168 4.19 -7.24 -3.88
C TRP A 168 3.45 -6.86 -5.15
N VAL A 169 3.80 -5.70 -5.72
CA VAL A 169 3.22 -5.20 -6.97
C VAL A 169 4.26 -5.24 -8.07
N ARG A 170 3.90 -5.84 -9.21
CA ARG A 170 4.68 -5.77 -10.44
C ARG A 170 4.31 -4.51 -11.20
N TYR A 171 4.87 -3.39 -10.75
CA TYR A 171 4.56 -2.06 -11.27
C TYR A 171 5.31 -1.76 -12.55
N PHE A 172 4.72 -0.96 -13.43
CA PHE A 172 5.44 -0.33 -14.53
C PHE A 172 6.08 0.98 -14.06
N ASN A 173 7.37 1.16 -14.34
CA ASN A 173 8.10 2.40 -14.11
C ASN A 173 8.44 3.02 -15.46
N GLN A 174 8.03 4.26 -15.71
CA GLN A 174 8.43 5.04 -16.89
C GLN A 174 8.99 6.40 -16.46
N GLY A 175 10.31 6.52 -16.42
CA GLY A 175 10.99 7.71 -15.93
C GLY A 175 10.82 7.87 -14.42
N SER A 176 9.87 8.72 -14.01
CA SER A 176 9.49 8.95 -12.61
C SER A 176 7.99 8.68 -12.39
N ALA A 177 7.37 7.92 -13.30
CA ALA A 177 5.95 7.60 -13.28
C ALA A 177 5.78 6.12 -12.96
N ASP A 178 5.67 5.84 -11.67
CA ASP A 178 5.72 4.52 -11.07
C ASP A 178 4.79 4.38 -9.87
N SER A 179 4.02 5.44 -9.57
CA SER A 179 3.12 5.50 -8.44
C SER A 179 1.66 5.25 -8.80
N TYR A 180 0.91 4.76 -7.82
CA TYR A 180 -0.52 4.46 -7.88
C TYR A 180 -1.19 4.94 -6.61
N PHE A 181 -2.47 5.28 -6.69
CA PHE A 181 -3.29 5.26 -5.49
C PHE A 181 -3.61 3.81 -5.14
N ILE A 182 -3.60 3.49 -3.85
CA ILE A 182 -3.85 2.14 -3.36
C ILE A 182 -4.90 2.14 -2.24
N LYS A 183 -5.77 1.12 -2.27
CA LYS A 183 -6.68 0.77 -1.17
C LYS A 183 -6.68 -0.73 -0.93
N LEU A 184 -6.77 -1.12 0.33
CA LEU A 184 -6.80 -2.49 0.83
C LEU A 184 -8.04 -2.64 1.69
N ASP A 185 -8.99 -3.47 1.27
CA ASP A 185 -10.33 -3.58 1.91
C ASP A 185 -11.01 -2.22 2.15
N GLY A 186 -10.83 -1.28 1.22
CA GLY A 186 -11.35 0.08 1.31
C GLY A 186 -10.57 1.03 2.24
N GLN A 187 -9.49 0.57 2.87
CA GLN A 187 -8.60 1.37 3.72
C GLN A 187 -7.31 1.82 2.98
N PRO A 188 -6.70 2.94 3.39
CA PRO A 188 -7.15 3.85 4.44
C PRO A 188 -8.34 4.73 3.95
N GLU A 189 -9.02 5.40 4.89
CA GLU A 189 -10.06 6.39 4.55
C GLU A 189 -9.48 7.53 3.69
N GLU A 190 -8.30 8.01 4.08
CA GLU A 190 -7.45 8.85 3.24
C GLU A 190 -6.68 7.98 2.25
N ILE A 191 -6.64 8.40 0.99
CA ILE A 191 -6.05 7.56 -0.07
C ILE A 191 -4.54 7.41 0.14
N ALA A 192 -4.07 6.17 0.22
CA ALA A 192 -2.64 5.88 0.26
C ALA A 192 -2.06 5.95 -1.16
N ILE A 193 -0.79 6.35 -1.24
CA ILE A 193 -0.01 6.29 -2.47
C ILE A 193 1.04 5.20 -2.31
N PHE A 194 1.03 4.25 -3.24
CA PHE A 194 2.08 3.26 -3.43
C PHE A 194 3.12 3.83 -4.41
N GLU A 195 4.39 3.79 -4.02
CA GLU A 195 5.56 4.15 -4.82
C GLU A 195 6.31 2.90 -5.30
N GLY A 196 6.54 2.82 -6.61
CA GLY A 196 7.26 1.72 -7.21
C GLY A 196 8.77 1.81 -7.02
N ASP A 197 9.37 2.95 -7.33
CA ASP A 197 10.82 3.19 -7.28
C ASP A 197 11.14 4.63 -6.81
N CYS A 198 12.16 4.75 -5.96
CA CYS A 198 12.65 6.05 -5.52
C CYS A 198 13.87 6.54 -6.31
N GLU A 199 14.52 5.65 -7.05
CA GLU A 199 15.79 5.91 -7.73
C GLU A 199 15.59 6.55 -9.12
N ASN A 200 14.34 6.62 -9.61
CA ASN A 200 13.97 7.13 -10.94
C ASN A 200 14.67 6.35 -12.08
N ASP A 201 14.71 5.03 -11.95
CA ASP A 201 15.52 4.15 -12.80
C ASP A 201 14.80 3.63 -14.06
N GLY A 202 13.50 3.91 -14.24
CA GLY A 202 12.68 3.24 -15.25
C GLY A 202 12.97 3.59 -16.70
N GLY A 203 13.70 4.68 -16.95
CA GLY A 203 14.06 5.14 -18.29
C GLY A 203 12.86 5.49 -19.18
N MET A 204 13.12 5.94 -20.41
CA MET A 204 12.05 6.44 -21.30
C MET A 204 11.14 5.36 -21.89
N GLN A 205 11.65 4.13 -22.03
CA GLN A 205 10.87 3.02 -22.58
C GLN A 205 9.97 2.37 -21.53
N GLY A 206 10.27 2.65 -20.26
CA GLY A 206 9.73 1.98 -19.11
C GLY A 206 10.17 0.54 -18.97
N ASN A 207 10.16 0.07 -17.73
CA ASN A 207 10.43 -1.30 -17.32
C ASN A 207 9.40 -1.71 -16.26
N TYR A 208 9.40 -3.00 -15.92
CA TYR A 208 8.61 -3.47 -14.79
C TYR A 208 9.54 -3.78 -13.63
N GLY A 209 9.18 -3.28 -12.46
CA GLY A 209 9.85 -3.52 -11.18
C GLY A 209 9.01 -4.38 -10.26
N TRP A 210 9.61 -4.81 -9.15
CA TRP A 210 8.91 -5.40 -8.03
C TRP A 210 9.15 -4.51 -6.83
N ASN A 211 8.09 -4.11 -6.15
CA ASN A 211 8.18 -3.47 -4.86
C ASN A 211 7.06 -4.00 -3.98
N ASP A 212 7.29 -4.10 -2.69
CA ASP A 212 6.23 -4.30 -1.71
C ASP A 212 5.41 -3.02 -1.57
N ILE A 213 4.14 -3.18 -1.20
CA ILE A 213 3.29 -2.04 -0.97
C ILE A 213 3.87 -1.20 0.18
N ASN A 214 3.85 0.10 -0.03
CA ASN A 214 4.21 1.12 0.92
C ASN A 214 3.08 2.14 0.96
N TRP A 215 3.02 2.89 2.05
CA TRP A 215 2.04 3.93 2.25
C TRP A 215 2.76 5.27 2.33
N ARG A 216 2.58 6.08 1.29
CA ARG A 216 2.83 7.52 1.35
C ARG A 216 1.51 8.29 1.46
N ALA A 217 1.46 9.28 2.35
CA ALA A 217 0.34 10.21 2.44
C ALA A 217 0.30 11.16 1.23
N GLU A 218 -0.89 11.65 0.86
CA GLU A 218 -1.05 12.52 -0.32
C GLU A 218 -0.22 13.81 -0.24
N ASP A 219 -0.04 14.34 0.97
CA ASP A 219 0.75 15.53 1.27
C ASP A 219 2.24 15.24 1.53
N GLY A 220 2.63 13.97 1.62
CA GLY A 220 4.02 13.54 1.81
C GLY A 220 4.88 13.75 0.57
N GLY A 221 6.16 14.09 0.75
CA GLY A 221 7.12 14.17 -0.34
C GLY A 221 7.40 12.79 -0.97
N PRO A 222 7.92 12.72 -2.21
CA PRO A 222 8.26 11.45 -2.84
C PRO A 222 9.12 10.57 -1.93
N CYS A 223 8.72 9.32 -1.74
CA CYS A 223 9.39 8.37 -0.85
C CYS A 223 9.48 8.79 0.63
N GLU A 224 8.62 9.69 1.09
CA GLU A 224 8.41 9.98 2.52
C GLU A 224 7.21 9.18 3.02
N TYR A 225 7.48 7.98 3.53
CA TYR A 225 6.45 7.01 3.88
C TYR A 225 5.88 7.25 5.28
N VAL A 226 4.57 7.01 5.40
CA VAL A 226 3.90 6.70 6.67
C VAL A 226 4.34 5.31 7.12
N GLU A 227 4.35 4.35 6.19
CA GLU A 227 4.72 2.96 6.45
C GLU A 227 5.37 2.32 5.22
N ASP A 228 6.51 1.65 5.42
CA ASP A 228 7.31 0.97 4.38
C ASP A 228 8.20 -0.13 5.01
N PRO A 229 7.91 -1.42 4.79
CA PRO A 229 6.76 -1.96 4.04
C PRO A 229 5.45 -1.78 4.81
N TRP A 230 4.31 -1.88 4.10
CA TRP A 230 2.96 -1.76 4.67
C TRP A 230 2.19 -3.12 4.68
N PRO A 231 2.55 -4.07 5.57
CA PRO A 231 1.88 -5.36 5.66
C PRO A 231 0.44 -5.24 6.17
N GLN A 232 -0.41 -6.20 5.82
CA GLN A 232 -1.83 -6.23 6.22
C GLN A 232 -2.13 -7.42 7.12
N ASP A 233 -2.78 -7.18 8.25
CA ASP A 233 -3.34 -8.23 9.08
C ASP A 233 -4.71 -8.63 8.54
N TRP A 234 -4.76 -9.75 7.82
CA TRP A 234 -5.95 -10.25 7.15
C TRP A 234 -6.47 -11.51 7.81
N ALA A 235 -7.80 -11.64 7.88
CA ALA A 235 -8.46 -12.86 8.32
C ALA A 235 -8.54 -13.86 7.17
N ALA A 236 -8.83 -15.14 7.43
CA ALA A 236 -9.11 -16.07 6.33
C ALA A 236 -10.31 -15.59 5.49
N GLY A 237 -10.19 -15.58 4.16
CA GLY A 237 -11.27 -15.18 3.26
C GLY A 237 -10.83 -14.30 2.09
N PRO A 238 -11.80 -13.73 1.35
CA PRO A 238 -11.51 -12.80 0.27
C PRO A 238 -11.14 -11.41 0.81
N HIS A 239 -10.06 -10.84 0.26
CA HIS A 239 -9.63 -9.48 0.52
C HIS A 239 -9.54 -8.69 -0.79
N GLU A 240 -9.63 -7.37 -0.73
CA GLU A 240 -9.59 -6.50 -1.90
C GLU A 240 -8.27 -5.73 -1.97
N VAL A 241 -7.60 -5.79 -3.12
CA VAL A 241 -6.44 -4.94 -3.45
C VAL A 241 -6.82 -4.08 -4.65
N VAL A 242 -6.92 -2.77 -4.45
CA VAL A 242 -7.28 -1.80 -5.47
C VAL A 242 -6.09 -0.90 -5.79
N LEU A 243 -5.68 -0.88 -7.06
CA LEU A 243 -4.76 0.14 -7.58
C LEU A 243 -5.50 1.03 -8.57
N SER A 244 -5.43 2.35 -8.37
CA SER A 244 -5.99 3.32 -9.32
C SER A 244 -4.93 4.27 -9.87
N PHE A 245 -5.28 4.95 -10.96
CA PHE A 245 -4.32 5.73 -11.73
C PHE A 245 -3.85 6.95 -10.95
N ARG A 246 -2.53 7.09 -10.78
CA ARG A 246 -1.89 8.31 -10.29
C ARG A 246 -0.90 8.84 -11.33
N GLU A 247 0.16 8.08 -11.59
CA GLU A 247 1.17 8.43 -12.59
C GLU A 247 1.47 7.26 -13.51
N SER A 248 1.62 6.05 -12.96
CA SER A 248 1.91 4.89 -13.78
C SER A 248 0.69 4.39 -14.54
N VAL A 249 0.93 3.98 -15.78
CA VAL A 249 -0.10 3.65 -16.77
C VAL A 249 -0.33 2.15 -16.94
N ALA A 250 0.40 1.30 -16.23
CA ALA A 250 0.28 -0.15 -16.39
C ALA A 250 0.73 -0.92 -15.16
N VAL A 251 -0.03 -1.94 -14.76
CA VAL A 251 0.36 -2.88 -13.70
C VAL A 251 0.17 -4.30 -14.19
N ALA A 252 1.14 -5.17 -13.89
CA ALA A 252 1.17 -6.51 -14.45
C ALA A 252 0.57 -7.57 -13.55
N ARG A 253 0.86 -7.56 -12.25
CA ARG A 253 0.42 -8.60 -11.30
C ARG A 253 0.65 -8.18 -9.86
N ILE A 254 0.04 -8.94 -8.94
CA ILE A 254 0.37 -8.91 -7.51
C ILE A 254 0.78 -10.29 -7.00
N ILE A 255 1.59 -10.30 -5.94
CA ILE A 255 1.88 -11.49 -5.13
C ILE A 255 1.53 -11.18 -3.68
N VAL A 256 0.71 -12.01 -3.07
CA VAL A 256 0.33 -11.92 -1.65
C VAL A 256 0.98 -13.09 -0.92
N THR A 257 1.68 -12.84 0.19
CA THR A 257 2.35 -13.87 0.97
C THR A 257 2.44 -13.51 2.44
N ASN A 258 2.43 -14.51 3.33
CA ASN A 258 2.72 -14.31 4.76
C ASN A 258 4.19 -14.61 5.11
N ASP A 259 5.07 -14.71 4.11
CA ASP A 259 6.52 -14.81 4.32
C ASP A 259 7.15 -13.40 4.34
N PRO A 260 7.59 -12.88 5.51
CA PRO A 260 8.21 -11.55 5.62
C PRO A 260 9.55 -11.46 4.88
N ASP A 261 10.20 -12.59 4.60
CA ASP A 261 11.50 -12.63 3.93
C ASP A 261 11.37 -12.89 2.41
N PHE A 262 10.15 -13.01 1.89
CA PHE A 262 9.92 -13.26 0.47
C PHE A 262 10.31 -12.06 -0.37
N VAL A 263 11.08 -12.32 -1.44
CA VAL A 263 11.43 -11.35 -2.47
C VAL A 263 11.12 -11.97 -3.83
N PRO A 264 10.25 -11.37 -4.67
CA PRO A 264 9.95 -11.88 -5.99
C PRO A 264 11.19 -12.00 -6.88
N GLY A 265 11.29 -13.12 -7.60
CA GLY A 265 12.26 -13.29 -8.67
C GLY A 265 11.81 -12.64 -9.98
N PRO A 266 12.71 -12.54 -10.99
CA PRO A 266 12.37 -11.99 -12.30
C PRO A 266 11.31 -12.76 -13.11
N GLY A 267 10.97 -13.98 -12.70
CA GLY A 267 9.98 -14.82 -13.39
C GLY A 267 8.77 -15.16 -12.52
N ASP A 268 8.73 -14.63 -11.29
CA ASP A 268 7.50 -14.59 -10.50
C ASP A 268 6.54 -13.54 -11.06
#